data_AF-A0A965JCL6-F1
#
_entry.id   AF-A0A965JCL6-F1
#
_cell.length_a   1.000
_cell.length_b   1.000
_cell.length_c   1.000
_cell.angle_alpha   90.00
_cell.angle_beta   90.00
_cell.angle_gamma   90.00
#
_symmetry.space_group_name_H-M   'P 1'
#
loop_
_entity.id
_entity.type
_entity.pdbx_description
1 polymer ?
#
loop_
_entity_poly.entity_id
_entity_poly.type
_entity_poly.pdbx_seq_one_letter_code
_entity_poly.pdbx_strand_id
1 'polypeptide(L)'
;MKLFQKPELAIISINALIFLSCNILTSIGLPSITEHLALSFSFIVLLHHPWTLLSFMFTHVSVGHVFWNMILFYMNLRFFYTF
;
A
#
# COMPACT_ATOMS: atom_id res chain seq x y z
N MET A 1 6.78 16.84 -15.55
CA MET A 1 6.50 15.83 -14.51
C MET A 1 4.98 15.76 -14.28
N LYS A 2 4.22 15.05 -15.13
CA LYS A 2 2.74 15.02 -15.12
C LYS A 2 2.13 14.24 -13.94
N LEU A 3 2.95 13.49 -13.19
CA LEU A 3 2.50 12.65 -12.06
C LEU A 3 1.93 13.45 -10.89
N PHE A 4 2.40 14.69 -10.66
CA PHE A 4 1.93 15.53 -9.56
C PHE A 4 0.64 16.30 -9.87
N GLN A 5 0.14 16.23 -11.11
CA GLN A 5 -1.14 16.85 -11.48
C GLN A 5 -2.36 16.01 -11.05
N LYS A 6 -2.16 14.73 -10.73
CA LYS A 6 -3.22 13.80 -10.30
C LYS A 6 -2.70 12.92 -9.15
N PRO A 7 -2.55 13.47 -7.93
CA PRO A 7 -1.98 12.77 -6.79
C PRO A 7 -2.72 11.46 -6.46
N GLU A 8 -4.01 11.39 -6.78
CA GLU A 8 -4.83 10.18 -6.61
C GLU A 8 -4.28 8.99 -7.41
N LEU A 9 -3.88 9.23 -8.67
CA LEU A 9 -3.37 8.17 -9.54
C LEU A 9 -1.97 7.72 -9.14
N ALA A 10 -1.17 8.64 -8.59
CA ALA A 10 0.17 8.32 -8.09
C ALA A 10 0.08 7.35 -6.89
N ILE A 11 -0.79 7.63 -5.93
CA ILE A 11 -0.99 6.77 -4.75
C ILE A 11 -1.56 5.41 -5.15
N ILE A 12 -2.52 5.39 -6.08
CA ILE A 12 -3.08 4.13 -6.60
C ILE A 12 -1.98 3.29 -7.29
N SER A 13 -1.14 3.93 -8.09
CA SER A 13 -0.05 3.26 -8.80
C SER A 13 0.99 2.68 -7.82
N ILE A 14 1.33 3.41 -6.76
CA ILE A 14 2.25 2.93 -5.71
C ILE A 14 1.66 1.70 -4.98
N ASN A 15 0.39 1.75 -4.60
CA ASN A 15 -0.29 0.62 -3.97
C ASN A 15 -0.30 -0.63 -4.87
N ALA A 16 -0.61 -0.44 -6.16
CA ALA A 16 -0.61 -1.53 -7.13
C ALA A 16 0.79 -2.13 -7.32
N LEU A 17 1.83 -1.29 -7.39
CA LEU A 17 3.21 -1.74 -7.52
C LEU A 17 3.68 -2.54 -6.29
N ILE A 18 3.42 -2.05 -5.09
CA ILE A 18 3.80 -2.74 -3.84
C ILE A 18 3.10 -4.10 -3.75
N PHE A 19 1.79 -4.14 -4.07
CA PHE A 19 1.03 -5.38 -4.10
C PHE A 19 1.61 -6.37 -5.12
N LEU A 20 1.90 -5.91 -6.34
CA LEU A 20 2.48 -6.75 -7.38
C LEU A 20 3.86 -7.28 -6.97
N SER A 21 4.74 -6.43 -6.43
CA SER A 21 6.06 -6.84 -5.95
C SER A 21 5.97 -7.91 -4.87
N CYS A 22 5.10 -7.76 -3.88
CA CYS A 22 4.92 -8.77 -2.82
C CYS A 22 4.45 -10.11 -3.38
N ASN A 23 3.48 -10.10 -4.30
CA ASN A 23 2.92 -11.32 -4.88
C ASN A 23 3.90 -12.00 -5.85
N ILE A 24 4.63 -11.24 -6.67
CA ILE A 24 5.63 -11.79 -7.58
C ILE A 24 6.77 -12.43 -6.79
N LEU A 25 7.33 -11.74 -5.80
CA LEU A 25 8.43 -12.27 -4.97
C LEU A 25 8.04 -13.58 -4.28
N THR A 26 6.83 -13.63 -3.72
CA THR A 26 6.30 -14.85 -3.10
C THR A 26 6.08 -15.96 -4.14
N SER A 27 5.58 -15.62 -5.33
CA SER A 27 5.32 -16.60 -6.42
C SER A 27 6.59 -17.23 -6.99
N ILE A 28 7.72 -16.52 -6.95
CA ILE A 28 9.03 -17.04 -7.36
C ILE A 28 9.81 -17.73 -6.23
N GLY A 29 9.18 -17.90 -5.05
CA GLY A 29 9.76 -18.61 -3.90
C GLY A 29 10.75 -17.79 -3.07
N LEU A 30 10.78 -16.45 -3.24
CA LEU A 30 11.57 -15.58 -2.39
C LEU A 30 10.82 -15.25 -1.08
N PRO A 31 11.55 -14.91 0.00
CA PRO A 31 10.95 -14.48 1.25
C PRO A 31 10.02 -13.28 1.03
N SER A 32 8.86 -13.32 1.67
CA SER A 32 7.90 -12.23 1.52
C SER A 32 8.41 -10.96 2.21
N ILE A 33 8.48 -9.87 1.46
CA ILE A 33 8.80 -8.55 1.99
C ILE A 33 7.66 -7.99 2.86
N THR A 34 6.50 -8.63 2.89
CA THR A 34 5.36 -8.22 3.72
C THR A 34 5.72 -8.20 5.20
N GLU A 35 6.61 -9.08 5.68
CA GLU A 35 7.04 -9.08 7.09
C GLU A 35 7.77 -7.80 7.50
N HIS A 36 8.45 -7.15 6.56
CA HIS A 36 9.17 -5.89 6.78
C HIS A 36 8.31 -4.65 6.53
N LEU A 37 7.15 -4.83 5.90
CA LEU A 37 6.21 -3.76 5.53
C LEU A 37 4.97 -3.72 6.43
N ALA A 38 4.55 -4.87 6.95
CA ALA A 38 3.39 -5.02 7.81
C ALA A 38 3.67 -4.53 9.23
N LEU A 39 2.63 -4.04 9.89
CA LEU A 39 2.72 -3.56 11.27
C LEU A 39 2.87 -4.74 12.24
N SER A 40 3.90 -4.68 13.09
CA SER A 40 4.06 -5.64 14.19
C SER A 40 3.19 -5.27 15.37
N PHE A 41 2.65 -6.27 16.07
CA PHE A 41 1.91 -6.07 17.33
C PHE A 41 2.82 -5.71 18.51
N SER A 42 4.12 -6.04 18.43
CA SER A 42 5.07 -5.74 19.50
C SER A 42 5.59 -4.31 19.36
N PHE A 43 5.40 -3.50 20.41
CA PHE A 43 5.93 -2.14 20.46
C PHE A 43 7.45 -2.09 20.30
N ILE A 44 8.16 -3.08 20.84
CA ILE A 44 9.62 -3.18 20.71
C ILE A 44 10.02 -3.39 19.24
N VAL A 45 9.30 -4.26 18.52
CA VAL A 45 9.54 -4.50 17.09
C VAL A 45 9.18 -3.28 16.26
N LEU A 46 8.14 -2.53 16.65
CA LEU A 46 7.77 -1.27 16.02
C LEU A 46 8.88 -0.21 16.15
N LEU A 47 9.56 -0.13 17.29
CA LEU A 47 10.71 0.78 17.47
C LEU A 47 11.88 0.42 16.54
N HIS A 48 12.07 -0.87 16.23
CA HIS A 48 13.09 -1.32 15.28
C HIS A 48 12.67 -1.10 13.81
N HIS A 49 11.37 -1.08 13.52
CA HIS A 49 10.83 -0.90 12.17
C HIS A 49 9.78 0.22 12.12
N PRO A 50 10.15 1.49 12.40
CA PRO A 50 9.19 2.59 12.53
C PRO A 50 8.46 2.91 11.21
N TRP A 51 9.07 2.61 10.07
CA TRP A 51 8.44 2.77 8.75
C TRP A 51 7.18 1.92 8.59
N THR A 52 7.03 0.85 9.38
CA THR A 52 5.82 0.01 9.36
C THR A 52 4.55 0.78 9.71
N LEU A 53 4.64 1.93 10.38
CA LEU A 53 3.52 2.85 10.61
C LEU A 53 2.94 3.45 9.33
N LEU A 54 3.74 3.57 8.28
CA LEU A 54 3.30 4.07 6.98
C LEU A 54 3.18 2.94 5.96
N SER A 55 4.15 2.04 5.91
CA SER A 55 4.17 0.98 4.89
C SER A 55 3.03 -0.03 5.05
N PHE A 56 2.49 -0.22 6.26
CA PHE A 56 1.38 -1.16 6.45
C PHE A 56 0.14 -0.75 5.66
N MET A 57 -0.07 0.56 5.46
CA MET A 57 -1.21 1.10 4.71
C MET A 57 -1.19 0.68 3.23
N PHE A 58 -0.01 0.30 2.71
CA PHE A 58 0.17 -0.14 1.33
C PHE A 58 0.17 -1.68 1.18
N THR A 59 0.21 -2.42 2.29
CA THR A 59 0.15 -3.89 2.26
C THR A 59 -1.30 -4.37 2.20
N HIS A 60 -1.59 -5.31 1.31
CA HIS A 60 -2.95 -5.82 1.10
C HIS A 60 -2.95 -7.34 1.06
N VAL A 61 -3.93 -7.94 1.76
CA VAL A 61 -4.02 -9.41 1.95
C VAL A 61 -4.65 -10.15 0.76
N SER A 62 -5.37 -9.44 -0.12
CA SER A 62 -6.04 -10.05 -1.26
C SER A 62 -6.25 -9.05 -2.40
N VAL A 63 -6.46 -9.58 -3.62
CA VAL A 63 -6.75 -8.78 -4.81
C VAL A 63 -8.04 -7.96 -4.63
N GLY A 64 -9.09 -8.56 -4.04
CA GLY A 64 -10.33 -7.85 -3.75
C GLY A 64 -10.15 -6.71 -2.75
N HIS A 65 -9.29 -6.89 -1.74
CA HIS A 65 -9.03 -5.86 -0.74
C HIS A 65 -8.34 -4.63 -1.36
N VAL A 66 -7.30 -4.83 -2.17
CA VAL A 66 -6.64 -3.71 -2.87
C VAL A 66 -7.56 -3.05 -3.88
N PHE A 67 -8.36 -3.84 -4.61
CA PHE A 67 -9.31 -3.32 -5.60
C PHE A 67 -10.32 -2.35 -4.99
N TRP A 68 -11.01 -2.76 -3.91
CA TRP A 68 -12.00 -1.91 -3.26
C TRP A 68 -11.36 -0.70 -2.57
N ASN A 69 -10.18 -0.85 -1.97
CA ASN A 69 -9.45 0.29 -1.40
C ASN A 69 -9.14 1.35 -2.45
N MET A 70 -8.70 0.97 -3.66
CA MET A 70 -8.37 1.95 -4.70
C MET A 70 -9.60 2.67 -5.24
N ILE A 71 -10.74 1.98 -5.38
CA ILE A 71 -12.02 2.59 -5.78
C ILE A 71 -12.47 3.59 -4.72
N LEU A 72 -12.53 3.16 -3.47
CA LEU A 72 -12.98 4.02 -2.36
C LEU A 72 -12.04 5.21 -2.20
N PHE A 73 -10.73 5.01 -2.28
CA PHE A 73 -9.74 6.09 -2.21
C PHE A 73 -9.96 7.12 -3.34
N TYR A 74 -10.12 6.66 -4.58
CA TYR A 74 -10.38 7.54 -5.72
C TYR A 74 -11.67 8.35 -5.54
N MET A 75 -12.76 7.69 -5.13
CA MET A 75 -14.06 8.34 -4.91
C MET A 75 -14.01 9.36 -3.76
N ASN A 76 -13.43 8.99 -2.62
CA ASN A 76 -13.33 9.88 -1.46
C ASN A 76 -12.47 11.10 -1.79
N LEU A 77 -11.30 10.90 -2.39
CA LEU A 77 -10.41 12.00 -2.70
C LEU A 77 -11.04 12.97 -3.73
N ARG A 78 -11.75 12.44 -4.74
CA ARG A 78 -12.53 13.26 -5.68
C ARG A 78 -13.66 14.02 -5.00
N PHE A 79 -14.37 13.39 -4.07
CA PHE A 79 -15.41 14.04 -3.27
C PHE A 79 -14.84 15.21 -2.47
N PHE A 80 -13.73 15.01 -1.76
CA PHE A 80 -13.05 16.06 -0.99
C PHE A 80 -12.53 17.23 -1.84
N TYR A 81 -12.10 16.99 -3.08
CA TYR A 81 -11.67 18.08 -3.98
C TYR A 81 -12.82 18.79 -4.71
N THR A 82 -14.03 18.21 -4.69
CA THR A 82 -15.21 18.78 -5.35
C THR A 82 -16.03 19.65 -4.41
N PHE A 83 -15.87 19.48 -3.09
CA PHE A 83 -16.37 20.36 -2.03
C PHE A 83 -15.33 21.42 -1.66
#